data_AF-A0AAJ1X798-F1
#
_entry.id   AF-A0AAJ1X798-F1
#
_cell.length_a   1.000
_cell.length_b   1.000
_cell.length_c   1.000
_cell.angle_alpha   90.00
_cell.angle_beta   90.00
_cell.angle_gamma   90.00
#
_symmetry.space_group_name_H-M   'P 1'
#
loop_
_entity.id
_entity.type
_entity.pdbx_description
1 polymer ?
#
loop_
_entity_poly.entity_id
_entity_poly.type
_entity_poly.pdbx_seq_one_letter_code
_entity_poly.pdbx_strand_id
1 'polypeptide(L)'
;VELLINVDTGRGLAMVFAMLAAAIAWNLGTWYFGIPASSSHTLIGSILGVGLANALITDLPLAEGVNWGKAIDIGASLVVSPVAGFLVAGGLLLALKRWLPLSKMHKTPEQRRASDNKKHPPFWNRLVLVLSAMGVSFVHGSNDGQKGIGLI
;
A
#
# COMPACT_ATOMS: atom_id res chain seq x y z
N VAL A 1 31.58 4.58 -22.50
CA VAL A 1 30.38 4.37 -23.34
C VAL A 1 30.31 2.95 -23.92
N GLU A 2 31.38 2.16 -23.93
CA GLU A 2 31.32 0.74 -24.37
C GLU A 2 31.17 -0.31 -23.25
N LEU A 3 31.33 0.06 -21.97
CA LEU A 3 31.16 -0.87 -20.84
C LEU A 3 29.70 -1.05 -20.38
N LEU A 4 28.75 -0.33 -20.99
CA LEU A 4 27.31 -0.43 -20.72
C LEU A 4 26.55 -1.32 -21.74
N ILE A 5 27.26 -1.90 -22.70
CA ILE A 5 26.65 -2.64 -23.83
C ILE A 5 26.84 -4.17 -23.72
N ASN A 6 27.61 -4.68 -22.75
CA ASN A 6 27.97 -6.10 -22.70
C ASN A 6 27.73 -6.82 -21.36
N VAL A 7 26.87 -6.28 -20.49
CA VAL A 7 26.48 -6.95 -19.24
C VAL A 7 25.03 -7.41 -19.36
N ASP A 8 24.81 -8.72 -19.46
CA ASP A 8 23.65 -9.42 -18.87
C ASP A 8 22.22 -8.96 -19.25
N THR A 9 22.06 -8.24 -20.37
CA THR A 9 20.81 -7.56 -20.75
C THR A 9 19.64 -8.52 -20.96
N GLY A 10 19.88 -9.69 -21.55
CA GLY A 10 18.83 -10.67 -21.81
C GLY A 10 18.21 -11.25 -20.53
N ARG A 11 19.04 -11.53 -19.51
CA ARG A 11 18.56 -12.05 -18.22
C ARG A 11 17.86 -10.97 -17.41
N GLY A 12 18.40 -9.75 -17.38
CA GLY A 12 17.75 -8.60 -16.74
C GLY A 12 16.38 -8.29 -17.34
N LEU A 13 16.27 -8.28 -18.67
CA LEU A 13 14.98 -8.13 -19.38
C LEU A 13 14.01 -9.26 -19.06
N ALA A 14 14.47 -10.51 -19.05
CA ALA A 14 13.65 -11.66 -18.70
C ALA A 14 13.16 -11.59 -17.25
N MET A 15 13.99 -11.14 -16.31
CA MET A 15 13.63 -10.94 -14.90
C MET A 15 12.57 -9.85 -14.75
N VAL A 16 12.74 -8.69 -15.40
CA VAL A 16 11.76 -7.60 -15.36
C VAL A 16 10.43 -8.05 -15.97
N PHE A 17 10.47 -8.75 -17.11
CA PHE A 17 9.27 -9.27 -17.76
C PHE A 17 8.55 -10.30 -16.88
N ALA A 18 9.27 -11.26 -16.29
CA ALA A 18 8.71 -12.25 -15.39
C ALA A 18 8.08 -11.60 -14.14
N MET A 19 8.74 -10.61 -13.57
CA MET A 19 8.25 -9.86 -12.40
C MET A 19 6.95 -9.12 -12.71
N LEU A 20 6.90 -8.39 -13.84
CA LEU A 20 5.71 -7.65 -14.26
C LEU A 20 4.57 -8.60 -14.65
N ALA A 21 4.87 -9.66 -15.40
CA ALA A 21 3.88 -10.65 -15.79
C ALA A 21 3.24 -11.33 -14.57
N ALA A 22 4.06 -11.74 -13.58
CA ALA A 22 3.57 -12.30 -12.33
C ALA A 22 2.70 -11.28 -11.56
N ALA A 23 3.13 -10.02 -11.50
CA ALA A 23 2.38 -8.99 -10.79
C ALA A 23 1.02 -8.69 -11.47
N ILE A 24 0.99 -8.60 -12.79
CA ILE A 24 -0.24 -8.37 -13.57
C ILE A 24 -1.16 -9.59 -13.47
N ALA A 25 -0.64 -10.79 -13.68
CA ALA A 25 -1.42 -12.03 -13.63
C ALA A 25 -2.09 -12.20 -12.26
N TRP A 26 -1.36 -11.95 -11.17
CA TRP A 26 -1.92 -12.01 -9.83
C TRP A 26 -2.98 -10.93 -9.59
N ASN A 27 -2.73 -9.67 -9.97
CA ASN A 27 -3.72 -8.60 -9.81
C ASN A 27 -5.01 -8.87 -10.61
N LEU A 28 -4.89 -9.36 -11.86
CA LEU A 28 -6.04 -9.76 -12.68
C LEU A 28 -6.77 -10.96 -12.09
N GLY A 29 -6.03 -11.96 -11.58
CA GLY A 29 -6.61 -13.12 -10.90
C GLY A 29 -7.40 -12.72 -9.66
N THR A 30 -6.81 -11.89 -8.78
CA THR A 30 -7.51 -11.40 -7.58
C THR A 30 -8.73 -10.56 -7.94
N TRP A 31 -8.65 -9.77 -9.02
CA TRP A 31 -9.80 -9.03 -9.53
C TRP A 31 -10.90 -9.97 -10.03
N TYR A 32 -10.55 -11.01 -10.80
CA TYR A 32 -11.50 -12.00 -11.31
C TYR A 32 -12.22 -12.76 -10.18
N PHE A 33 -11.51 -13.08 -9.09
CA PHE A 33 -12.09 -13.72 -7.90
C PHE A 33 -12.71 -12.74 -6.89
N GLY A 34 -12.66 -11.42 -7.16
CA GLY A 34 -13.19 -10.40 -6.26
C GLY A 34 -12.44 -10.30 -4.92
N ILE A 35 -11.20 -10.79 -4.85
CA ILE A 35 -10.37 -10.75 -3.64
C ILE A 35 -9.71 -9.36 -3.56
N PRO A 36 -9.93 -8.58 -2.49
CA PRO A 36 -9.26 -7.31 -2.31
C PRO A 36 -7.75 -7.55 -2.09
N ALA A 37 -6.94 -7.18 -3.08
CA ALA A 37 -5.50 -7.32 -3.06
C ALA A 37 -4.81 -5.95 -3.23
N SER A 38 -3.60 -5.84 -2.69
CA SER A 38 -2.79 -4.62 -2.78
C SER A 38 -1.73 -4.76 -3.87
N SER A 39 -1.85 -3.97 -4.93
CA SER A 39 -0.93 -4.01 -6.08
C SER A 39 0.53 -3.76 -5.70
N SER A 40 0.79 -2.94 -4.68
CA SER A 40 2.15 -2.67 -4.19
C SER A 40 2.80 -3.92 -3.60
N HIS A 41 2.04 -4.71 -2.81
CA HIS A 41 2.54 -5.95 -2.21
C HIS A 41 2.73 -7.03 -3.25
N THR A 42 1.83 -7.10 -4.24
CA THR A 42 2.00 -7.99 -5.38
C THR A 42 3.32 -7.72 -6.11
N LEU A 43 3.66 -6.45 -6.35
CA LEU A 43 4.92 -6.08 -7.02
C LEU A 43 6.15 -6.45 -6.18
N ILE A 44 6.13 -6.18 -4.87
CA ILE A 44 7.20 -6.58 -3.94
C ILE A 44 7.38 -8.10 -3.95
N GLY A 45 6.28 -8.85 -3.87
CA GLY A 45 6.30 -10.32 -3.91
C GLY A 45 6.91 -10.85 -5.21
N SER A 46 6.56 -10.26 -6.35
CA SER A 46 7.15 -10.61 -7.64
C SER A 46 8.66 -10.32 -7.72
N ILE A 47 9.14 -9.20 -7.15
CA ILE A 47 10.57 -8.88 -7.07
C ILE A 47 11.32 -9.95 -6.27
N LEU A 48 10.81 -10.30 -5.09
CA LEU A 48 11.41 -11.33 -4.24
C LEU A 48 11.40 -12.71 -4.91
N GLY A 49 10.29 -13.06 -5.57
CA GLY A 49 10.14 -14.33 -6.28
C GLY A 49 11.12 -14.47 -7.45
N VAL A 50 11.28 -13.43 -8.27
CA VAL A 50 12.24 -13.44 -9.39
C VAL A 50 13.68 -13.43 -8.90
N GLY A 51 14.00 -12.69 -7.83
CA GLY A 51 15.33 -12.72 -7.21
C GLY A 51 15.68 -14.12 -6.67
N LEU A 52 14.73 -14.77 -6.00
CA LEU A 52 14.91 -16.14 -5.50
C LEU A 52 15.07 -17.16 -6.64
N ALA A 53 14.23 -17.07 -7.68
CA ALA A 53 14.31 -17.96 -8.83
C ALA A 53 15.65 -17.81 -9.57
N ASN A 54 16.15 -16.58 -9.74
CA ASN A 54 17.44 -16.34 -10.36
C ASN A 54 18.61 -16.90 -9.53
N ALA A 55 18.56 -16.77 -8.20
CA ALA A 55 19.56 -17.37 -7.30
C ALA A 55 19.61 -18.90 -7.43
N LEU A 56 18.45 -19.55 -7.50
CA LEU A 56 18.34 -21.00 -7.68
C LEU A 56 18.86 -21.47 -9.04
N ILE A 57 18.61 -20.72 -10.12
CA ILE A 57 19.04 -21.08 -11.48
C ILE A 57 20.56 -20.91 -11.66
N THR A 58 21.19 -20.03 -10.87
CA THR A 58 22.62 -19.70 -11.00
C THR A 58 23.53 -20.42 -10.01
N ASP A 59 22.98 -21.30 -9.16
CA ASP A 59 23.70 -21.99 -8.07
C ASP A 59 24.47 -21.03 -7.14
N LEU A 60 24.10 -19.75 -7.15
CA LEU A 60 24.67 -18.74 -6.26
C LEU A 60 24.09 -18.92 -4.86
N PRO A 61 24.86 -18.62 -3.80
CA PRO A 61 24.32 -18.60 -2.44
C PRO A 61 23.08 -17.69 -2.39
N LEU A 62 21.97 -18.20 -1.84
CA LEU A 62 20.71 -17.46 -1.68
C LEU A 62 20.89 -16.10 -0.97
N ALA A 63 21.99 -15.94 -0.25
CA ALA A 63 22.41 -14.71 0.42
C ALA A 63 22.82 -13.58 -0.54
N GLU A 64 23.31 -13.89 -1.75
CA GLU A 64 23.80 -12.92 -2.74
C GLU A 64 22.79 -12.62 -3.86
N GLY A 65 21.87 -13.55 -4.14
CA GLY A 65 20.85 -13.38 -5.20
C GLY A 65 19.64 -12.52 -4.79
N VAL A 66 19.43 -12.29 -3.49
CA VAL A 66 18.34 -11.47 -2.95
C VAL A 66 18.89 -10.46 -1.96
N ASN A 67 18.50 -9.18 -2.12
CA ASN A 67 18.83 -8.16 -1.13
C ASN A 67 17.94 -8.34 0.11
N TRP A 68 18.38 -9.21 1.03
CA TRP A 68 17.68 -9.54 2.27
C TRP A 68 17.45 -8.32 3.17
N GLY A 69 18.36 -7.34 3.17
CA GLY A 69 18.16 -6.08 3.89
C GLY A 69 16.91 -5.34 3.40
N LYS A 70 16.75 -5.23 2.08
CA LYS A 70 15.56 -4.60 1.48
C LYS A 70 14.29 -5.41 1.69
N ALA A 71 14.37 -6.74 1.67
CA ALA A 71 13.24 -7.61 1.98
C ALA A 71 12.76 -7.42 3.43
N ILE A 72 13.69 -7.34 4.38
CA ILE A 72 13.41 -7.09 5.80
C ILE A 72 12.83 -5.69 6.00
N ASP A 73 13.38 -4.65 5.37
CA ASP A 73 12.85 -3.29 5.47
C ASP A 73 11.41 -3.21 4.98
N ILE A 74 11.10 -3.86 3.86
CA ILE A 74 9.75 -3.89 3.31
C ILE A 74 8.82 -4.67 4.25
N GLY A 75 9.25 -5.85 4.73
CA GLY A 75 8.50 -6.65 5.69
C GLY A 75 8.23 -5.90 7.01
N ALA A 76 9.22 -5.17 7.50
CA ALA A 76 9.08 -4.32 8.68
C ALA A 76 8.09 -3.17 8.42
N SER A 77 8.15 -2.52 7.26
CA SER A 77 7.21 -1.45 6.90
C SER A 77 5.75 -1.92 6.86
N LEU A 78 5.52 -3.18 6.45
CA LEU A 78 4.19 -3.80 6.39
C LEU A 78 3.57 -4.01 7.77
N VAL A 79 4.39 -4.26 8.80
CA VAL A 79 3.92 -4.43 10.18
C VAL A 79 3.88 -3.11 10.94
N VAL A 80 4.87 -2.25 10.71
CA VAL A 80 5.00 -0.98 11.44
C VAL A 80 3.95 0.03 10.99
N SER A 81 3.62 0.08 9.69
CA SER A 81 2.69 1.11 9.18
C SER A 81 1.25 0.99 9.70
N PRO A 82 0.62 -0.21 9.81
CA PRO A 82 -0.71 -0.33 10.41
C PRO A 82 -0.70 0.00 11.90
N VAL A 83 0.36 -0.39 12.63
CA VAL A 83 0.50 -0.12 14.06
C VAL A 83 0.65 1.38 14.30
N ALA A 84 1.53 2.05 13.56
CA ALA A 84 1.70 3.49 13.65
C ALA A 84 0.39 4.22 13.30
N GLY A 85 -0.29 3.81 12.22
CA GLY A 85 -1.58 4.37 11.84
C GLY A 85 -2.65 4.22 12.93
N PHE A 86 -2.73 3.03 13.55
CA PHE A 86 -3.64 2.78 14.66
C PHE A 86 -3.34 3.65 15.87
N LEU A 87 -2.06 3.78 16.26
CA LEU A 87 -1.65 4.59 17.40
C LEU A 87 -1.95 6.08 17.18
N VAL A 88 -1.65 6.61 15.99
CA VAL A 88 -1.93 8.01 15.65
C VAL A 88 -3.43 8.27 15.61
N ALA A 89 -4.20 7.40 14.95
CA ALA A 89 -5.67 7.55 14.87
C ALA A 89 -6.32 7.44 16.26
N GLY A 90 -5.88 6.49 17.08
CA GLY A 90 -6.34 6.31 18.45
C GLY A 90 -5.98 7.51 19.34
N GLY A 91 -4.75 7.99 19.25
CA GLY A 91 -4.29 9.17 19.98
C GLY A 91 -5.09 10.43 19.61
N LEU A 92 -5.31 10.66 18.31
CA LEU A 92 -6.10 11.78 17.82
C LEU A 92 -7.56 11.71 18.32
N LEU A 93 -8.16 10.50 18.32
CA LEU A 93 -9.51 10.29 18.83
C LEU A 93 -9.60 10.60 20.33
N LEU A 94 -8.64 10.14 21.14
CA LEU A 94 -8.59 10.40 22.58
C LEU A 94 -8.39 11.89 22.88
N ALA A 95 -7.50 12.56 22.13
CA ALA A 95 -7.26 13.99 22.26
C ALA A 95 -8.53 14.81 21.94
N LEU A 96 -9.20 14.50 20.83
CA LEU A 96 -10.47 15.14 20.44
C LEU A 96 -11.57 14.92 21.49
N LYS A 97 -11.68 13.70 22.05
CA LYS A 97 -12.63 13.38 23.11
C LYS A 97 -12.34 14.18 24.39
N ARG A 98 -11.05 14.44 24.69
CA ARG A 98 -10.62 15.20 25.88
C ARG A 98 -10.79 16.72 25.73
N TRP A 99 -10.62 17.25 24.52
CA TRP A 99 -10.67 18.69 24.23
C TRP A 99 -12.06 19.18 23.83
N LEU A 100 -12.88 18.32 23.23
CA LEU A 100 -14.24 18.64 22.78
C LEU A 100 -15.28 17.64 23.36
N PRO A 101 -15.36 17.45 24.69
CA PRO A 101 -16.20 16.42 25.31
C PRO A 101 -17.71 16.64 25.05
N LEU A 102 -18.15 17.88 24.82
CA LEU A 102 -19.55 18.25 24.57
C LEU A 102 -19.94 18.23 23.08
N SER A 103 -19.03 17.86 22.18
CA SER A 103 -19.29 17.88 20.74
C SER A 103 -20.20 16.71 20.32
N LYS A 104 -21.32 17.03 19.64
CA LYS A 104 -22.27 16.05 19.04
C LYS A 104 -21.61 15.10 18.02
N MET A 105 -20.35 15.34 17.68
CA MET A 105 -19.51 14.55 16.78
C MET A 105 -19.14 13.17 17.32
N HIS A 106 -19.02 13.00 18.65
CA HIS A 106 -18.50 11.77 19.27
C HIS A 106 -19.57 10.70 19.57
N LYS A 107 -20.85 10.99 19.27
CA LYS A 107 -21.92 9.99 19.39
C LYS A 107 -21.76 8.93 18.29
N THR A 108 -21.76 7.67 18.67
CA THR A 108 -21.79 6.56 17.70
C THR A 108 -23.06 6.65 16.84
N PRO A 109 -23.08 6.07 15.63
CA PRO A 109 -24.26 6.07 14.77
C PRO A 109 -25.51 5.51 15.48
N GLU A 110 -25.31 4.52 16.36
CA GLU A 110 -26.36 3.88 17.17
C GLU A 110 -26.92 4.83 18.23
N GLN A 111 -26.04 5.50 18.99
CA GLN A 111 -26.44 6.50 19.99
C GLN A 111 -27.18 7.69 19.37
N ARG A 112 -26.82 8.07 18.14
CA ARG A 112 -27.47 9.19 17.42
C ARG A 112 -28.84 8.81 16.84
N ARG A 113 -29.02 7.55 16.42
CA ARG A 113 -30.35 7.02 16.03
C ARG A 113 -31.30 6.97 17.22
N ALA A 114 -30.81 6.54 18.39
CA ALA A 114 -31.61 6.48 19.61
C ALA A 114 -31.97 7.87 20.17
N SER A 115 -31.08 8.87 20.10
CA SER A 115 -31.35 10.19 20.70
C SER A 115 -32.01 11.22 19.76
N ASP A 116 -31.63 11.25 18.47
CA ASP A 116 -31.95 12.37 17.58
C ASP A 116 -32.82 11.95 16.38
N ASN A 117 -33.19 10.67 16.25
CA ASN A 117 -33.96 10.09 15.13
C ASN A 117 -33.41 10.44 13.72
N LYS A 118 -32.12 10.82 13.63
CA LYS A 118 -31.45 11.27 12.40
C LYS A 118 -30.31 10.33 12.03
N LYS A 119 -30.34 9.82 10.80
CA LYS A 119 -29.36 8.84 10.26
C LYS A 119 -28.05 9.49 9.78
N HIS A 120 -28.03 10.80 9.53
CA HIS A 120 -26.89 11.46 8.86
C HIS A 120 -25.90 12.12 9.82
N PRO A 121 -24.59 12.15 9.48
CA PRO A 121 -23.60 12.92 10.23
C PRO A 121 -23.86 14.42 10.14
N PRO A 122 -23.61 15.19 11.22
CA PRO A 122 -23.71 16.64 11.19
C PRO A 122 -22.75 17.23 10.16
N PHE A 123 -23.10 18.42 9.66
CA PHE A 123 -22.44 19.06 8.52
C PHE A 123 -20.91 19.08 8.63
N TRP A 124 -20.37 19.44 9.80
CA TRP A 124 -18.92 19.51 10.02
C TRP A 124 -18.21 18.15 9.97
N ASN A 125 -18.80 17.06 10.48
CA ASN A 125 -18.22 15.72 10.30
C ASN A 125 -18.24 15.31 8.84
N ARG A 126 -19.31 15.64 8.12
CA ARG A 126 -19.42 15.36 6.70
C ARG A 126 -18.33 16.10 5.92
N LEU A 127 -18.11 17.38 6.23
CA LEU A 127 -17.07 18.18 5.60
C LEU A 127 -15.68 17.59 5.87
N VAL A 128 -15.36 17.24 7.12
CA VAL A 128 -14.08 16.60 7.47
C VAL A 128 -13.91 15.26 6.75
N LEU A 129 -14.93 14.40 6.73
CA LEU A 129 -14.88 13.13 6.02
C LEU A 129 -14.67 13.30 4.52
N VAL A 130 -15.33 14.28 3.90
CA VAL A 130 -15.17 14.60 2.48
C VAL A 130 -13.76 15.12 2.21
N LEU A 131 -13.26 16.07 3.00
CA LEU A 131 -11.91 16.62 2.85
C LEU A 131 -10.83 15.56 3.07
N SER A 132 -10.97 14.70 4.08
CA SER A 132 -10.04 13.59 4.31
C SER A 132 -10.07 12.58 3.17
N ALA A 133 -11.26 12.21 2.66
CA ALA A 133 -11.39 11.30 1.52
C ALA A 133 -10.78 11.91 0.25
N MET A 134 -11.00 13.21 0.01
CA MET A 134 -10.37 13.95 -1.08
C MET A 134 -8.84 13.97 -0.95
N GLY A 135 -8.32 14.24 0.25
CA GLY A 135 -6.88 14.24 0.51
C GLY A 135 -6.24 12.87 0.28
N VAL A 136 -6.86 11.80 0.78
CA VAL A 136 -6.39 10.42 0.55
C VAL A 136 -6.42 10.07 -0.93
N SER A 137 -7.51 10.42 -1.64
CA SER A 137 -7.64 10.22 -3.09
C SER A 137 -6.58 10.99 -3.88
N PHE A 138 -6.32 12.25 -3.52
CA PHE A 138 -5.29 13.07 -4.14
C PHE A 138 -3.89 12.48 -3.95
N VAL A 139 -3.51 12.13 -2.71
CA VAL A 139 -2.18 11.56 -2.41
C VAL A 139 -1.99 10.19 -3.08
N HIS A 140 -3.00 9.33 -3.06
CA HIS A 140 -2.94 8.05 -3.79
C HIS A 140 -2.87 8.25 -5.30
N GLY A 141 -3.71 9.12 -5.86
CA GLY A 141 -3.73 9.43 -7.28
C GLY A 141 -2.43 10.05 -7.79
N SER A 142 -1.81 10.94 -7.00
CA SER A 142 -0.49 11.50 -7.32
C SER A 142 0.61 10.45 -7.31
N ASN A 143 0.58 9.51 -6.36
CA ASN A 143 1.56 8.43 -6.27
C ASN A 143 1.40 7.41 -7.42
N ASP A 144 0.17 7.09 -7.81
CA ASP A 144 -0.08 6.18 -8.94
C ASP A 144 0.16 6.86 -10.30
N GLY A 145 -0.08 8.18 -10.41
CA GLY A 145 0.29 8.97 -11.59
C GLY A 145 1.81 8.99 -11.84
N GLN A 146 2.62 9.05 -10.77
CA GLN A 146 4.08 8.95 -10.88
C GLN A 146 4.54 7.58 -11.39
N LYS A 147 3.84 6.50 -11.04
CA LYS A 147 4.15 5.15 -11.56
C LYS A 147 3.85 5.04 -13.07
N GLY A 148 2.87 5.78 -13.58
CA GLY A 148 2.53 5.83 -15.01
C GLY A 148 3.45 6.73 -15.84
N ILE A 149 3.84 7.90 -15.32
CA ILE A 149 4.74 8.83 -16.00
C ILE A 149 6.19 8.34 -15.97
N GLY A 150 6.61 7.57 -14.95
CA GLY A 150 7.95 6.97 -14.90
C GLY A 150 8.17 5.80 -15.89
N LEU A 151 7.14 5.42 -16.67
CA LEU A 151 7.18 4.38 -17.69
C LEU A 151 7.38 4.93 -19.12
N ILE A 152 7.44 6.26 -19.29
CA ILE A 152 7.76 6.96 -20.55
C ILE A 152 9.10 7.70 -20.44
#